data_AF-A0A9E4SX21-F1
#
_entry.id   AF-A0A9E4SX21-F1
#
_cell.length_a   1.000
_cell.length_b   1.000
_cell.length_c   1.000
_cell.angle_alpha   90.00
_cell.angle_beta   90.00
_cell.angle_gamma   90.00
#
_symmetry.space_group_name_H-M   'P 1'
#
loop_
_entity.id
_entity.type
_entity.pdbx_description
1 polymer ?
#
loop_
_entity_poly.entity_id
_entity_poly.type
_entity_poly.pdbx_seq_one_letter_code
_entity_poly.pdbx_strand_id
1 'polypeptide(L)' 'YARLGKIPEPGDVVNENGLRLQVITTSGRRIKRVRVVPEPHATGTPESEGGTSVDS' A
#
# COMPACT_ATOMS: atom_id res chain seq x y z
N TYR A 1 10.89 -0.16 -14.73
CA TYR A 1 10.13 1.11 -14.69
C TYR A 1 9.89 1.49 -13.24
N ALA A 2 10.08 2.77 -12.86
CA ALA A 2 9.85 3.25 -11.50
C ALA A 2 8.37 3.62 -11.28
N ARG A 3 7.78 3.26 -10.14
CA ARG A 3 6.33 3.40 -9.85
C ARG A 3 5.80 4.84 -9.88
N LEU A 4 6.61 5.84 -9.55
CA LEU A 4 6.16 7.24 -9.49
C LEU A 4 5.91 7.88 -10.86
N GLY A 5 6.57 7.42 -11.93
CA GLY A 5 6.48 8.04 -13.26
C GLY A 5 6.99 9.49 -13.36
N LYS A 6 7.45 10.09 -12.25
CA LYS A 6 7.99 11.45 -12.14
C LYS A 6 9.29 11.47 -11.32
N ILE A 7 9.94 12.64 -11.26
CA ILE A 7 11.05 12.87 -10.32
C ILE A 7 10.47 12.77 -8.90
N PRO A 8 11.03 11.92 -8.02
CA PRO A 8 10.53 11.77 -6.66
C PRO A 8 10.85 12.99 -5.81
N GLU A 9 9.87 13.41 -5.02
CA GLU A 9 9.95 14.55 -4.11
C GLU A 9 9.62 14.13 -2.66
N PRO A 10 10.19 14.79 -1.64
CA PRO A 10 9.78 14.59 -0.25
C PRO A 10 8.27 14.81 -0.08
N GLY A 11 7.60 13.86 0.55
CA GLY A 11 6.15 13.86 0.72
C GLY A 11 5.38 12.97 -0.25
N ASP A 12 6.01 12.54 -1.36
CA ASP A 12 5.38 11.60 -2.29
C ASP A 12 4.98 10.29 -1.60
N VAL A 13 3.83 9.74 -2.01
CA VAL A 13 3.26 8.50 -1.46
C VAL A 13 3.02 7.50 -2.58
N VAL A 14 3.37 6.23 -2.33
CA VAL A 14 3.12 5.11 -3.23
C VAL A 14 2.61 3.93 -2.42
N ASN A 15 1.56 3.26 -2.92
CA ASN A 15 1.08 2.00 -2.35
C ASN A 15 1.55 0.84 -3.24
N GLU A 16 2.21 -0.14 -2.64
CA GLU A 16 2.73 -1.32 -3.34
C GLU A 16 2.79 -2.52 -2.38
N ASN A 17 2.30 -3.69 -2.82
CA ASN A 17 2.32 -4.94 -2.06
C ASN A 17 1.67 -4.84 -0.66
N GLY A 18 0.58 -4.08 -0.54
CA GLY A 18 -0.08 -3.85 0.76
C GLY A 18 0.74 -2.98 1.72
N LEU A 19 1.74 -2.25 1.21
CA LEU A 19 2.53 -1.28 1.97
C LEU A 19 2.30 0.11 1.42
N ARG A 20 2.15 1.08 2.32
CA ARG A 20 2.19 2.50 2.00
C ARG A 20 3.59 3.04 2.25
N LEU A 21 4.25 3.48 1.19
CA LEU A 21 5.58 4.09 1.19
C LEU A 21 5.44 5.60 1.10
N GLN A 22 6.06 6.33 2.01
CA GLN A 22 6.17 7.80 1.96
C GLN A 22 7.64 8.20 1.81
N VAL A 23 7.94 9.03 0.82
CA VAL A 23 9.29 9.59 0.62
C VAL A 23 9.56 10.64 1.69
N ILE A 24 10.60 10.43 2.50
CA ILE A 24 10.98 11.36 3.57
C ILE A 24 12.08 12.30 3.11
N THR A 25 13.08 11.77 2.40
CA THR A 25 14.17 12.59 1.84
C THR A 25 14.65 12.04 0.52
N THR A 26 15.03 12.94 -0.37
CA THR A 26 15.70 12.65 -1.63
C THR A 26 17.08 13.31 -1.66
N SER A 27 17.94 12.83 -2.57
CA SER A 27 19.22 13.43 -2.91
C SER A 27 19.23 13.59 -4.43
N GLY A 28 18.85 14.80 -4.89
CA GLY A 28 18.55 15.03 -6.30
C GLY A 28 17.43 14.08 -6.77
N ARG A 29 17.67 13.32 -7.86
CA ARG A 29 16.70 12.40 -8.46
C ARG A 29 16.62 11.01 -7.80
N ARG A 30 17.23 10.83 -6.62
CA ARG A 30 17.30 9.53 -5.93
C ARG A 30 16.65 9.62 -4.56
N ILE A 31 15.82 8.64 -4.23
CA ILE A 31 15.24 8.50 -2.89
C ILE A 31 16.34 8.05 -1.92
N LYS A 32 16.45 8.73 -0.77
CA LYS A 32 17.44 8.41 0.28
C LYS A 32 16.80 7.75 1.50
N ARG A 33 15.56 8.14 1.84
CA ARG A 33 14.83 7.60 2.99
C ARG A 33 13.34 7.55 2.67
N VAL A 34 12.72 6.44 3.03
CA VAL A 34 11.27 6.23 3.00
C VAL A 34 10.78 5.82 4.37
N ARG A 35 9.55 6.23 4.70
CA ARG A 35 8.76 5.64 5.77
C ARG A 35 7.88 4.58 5.13
N VAL A 36 7.92 3.37 5.67
CA VAL A 36 7.06 2.26 5.25
C VAL A 36 6.07 2.02 6.37
N VAL A 37 4.79 2.01 6.03
CA VAL A 37 3.74 1.57 6.93
C VAL A 37 2.93 0.48 6.23
N PRO A 38 2.45 -0.55 6.94
CA PRO A 38 1.42 -1.41 6.39
C PRO A 38 0.28 -0.54 5.87
N GLU A 39 -0.18 -0.80 4.65
CA GLU A 39 -1.45 -0.20 4.23
C GLU A 39 -2.51 -0.73 5.21
N PRO A 40 -3.36 0.14 5.76
CA PRO A 40 -4.49 -0.32 6.54
C PRO A 40 -5.38 -1.12 5.58
N HIS A 41 -5.16 -2.44 5.53
CA HIS A 41 -6.16 -3.36 5.03
C HIS A 41 -7.38 -3.08 5.89
N ALA A 42 -8.42 -2.49 5.28
CA ALA A 42 -9.71 -2.38 5.93
C ALA A 42 -10.06 -3.77 6.44
N THR A 43 -10.05 -3.95 7.76
CA THR A 43 -10.61 -5.14 8.38
C THR A 43 -12.12 -5.09 8.11
N GLY A 44 -12.51 -5.71 7.00
CA GLY A 44 -13.87 -5.88 6.53
C GLY A 44 -13.75 -6.64 5.21
N THR A 45 -13.91 -7.95 5.13
CA THR A 45 -14.69 -8.88 5.97
C THR A 45 -14.05 -10.26 5.78
N PRO A 46 -13.45 -10.92 6.78
CA PRO A 46 -13.52 -12.38 6.78
C PRO A 46 -15.00 -12.74 6.96
N GLU A 47 -15.49 -13.78 6.28
CA GLU A 47 -16.85 -14.35 6.38
C GLU A 47 -17.81 -13.96 5.23
N SER A 48 -17.58 -14.57 4.07
CA SER A 48 -18.67 -15.19 3.34
C SER A 48 -18.56 -16.70 3.53
N GLU A 49 -18.61 -17.15 4.78
CA GLU A 49 -18.83 -18.55 5.16
C GLU A 49 -20.04 -18.60 6.09
N GLY A 50 -21.11 -19.23 5.60
CA GLY A 50 -22.42 -19.35 6.24
C GLY A 50 -23.49 -19.15 5.17
N GLY A 51 -24.24 -20.14 4.68
CA GLY A 51 -24.59 -21.42 5.25
C GLY A 51 -26.11 -21.55 5.19
N THR A 52 -26.63 -22.26 4.19
CA THR A 52 -27.92 -22.97 4.26
C THR A 52 -27.72 -24.20 3.38
N SER A 53 -27.29 -25.31 3.98
CA SER A 53 -28.16 -26.33 4.57
C SER A 53 -29.12 -26.94 3.56
N VAL A 54 -28.89 -28.24 3.37
CA VAL A 54 -29.72 -29.26 2.73
C VAL A 54 -31.20 -29.19 3.13
N ASP A 55 -32.08 -29.25 2.14
CA ASP A 55 -33.48 -29.72 2.18
C ASP A 55 -33.97 -29.71 0.70
N SER A 56 -34.62 -30.69 0.08
CA SER A 56 -35.19 -32.02 0.41
C SER A 56 -35.26 -32.81 -0.92
#